data_AF-A0A537YFA1-F1
#
_entry.id   AF-A0A537YFA1-F1
#
_cell.length_a   1.000
_cell.length_b   1.000
_cell.length_c   1.000
_cell.angle_alpha   90.00
_cell.angle_beta   90.00
_cell.angle_gamma   90.00
#
_symmetry.space_group_name_H-M   'P 1'
#
loop_
_entity.id
_entity.type
_entity.pdbx_description
1 polymer ?
#
loop_
_entity_poly.entity_id
_entity_poly.type
_entity_poly.pdbx_seq_one_letter_code
_entity_poly.pdbx_strand_id
1 'polypeptide(L)'
;MTTRVLQMDLALAPSDIGGLSGYDSARVLLRYGRRVVSEVSVPIEDGVVTRAAVTAALNEDRAARARLSQRIVEEHLIRPVPASSPSWSVVVCTRDRPELLRRCVESLIGENDGSGEIIVVDNAPTTDATARIAERYPVRYVREDRPGLNRARALGAQLALGEIVIYTDDDTVADPGWVKALLSEFAGARVGACTGLTMPFEL
;
A
#
# COMPACT_ATOMS: atom_id res chain seq x y z
N MET A 1 -6.36 3.13 25.11
CA MET A 1 -5.11 2.41 24.81
C MET A 1 -4.77 2.73 23.37
N THR A 2 -3.80 3.61 23.14
CA THR A 2 -3.46 4.07 21.79
C THR A 2 -2.61 3.01 21.10
N THR A 3 -3.04 2.58 19.90
CA THR A 3 -2.36 1.49 19.19
C THR A 3 -1.83 1.97 17.85
N ARG A 4 -0.51 1.83 17.65
CA ARG A 4 0.13 2.12 16.37
C ARG A 4 0.06 0.90 15.46
N VAL A 5 -0.26 1.09 14.18
CA VAL A 5 -0.09 0.02 13.18
C VAL A 5 1.28 0.16 12.54
N LEU A 6 2.06 -0.92 12.59
CA LEU A 6 3.41 -1.00 12.05
C LEU A 6 3.52 -2.15 11.06
N GLN A 7 4.57 -2.12 10.25
CA GLN A 7 4.91 -3.23 9.36
C GLN A 7 6.34 -3.69 9.58
N MET A 8 6.55 -5.00 9.45
CA MET A 8 7.89 -5.59 9.54
C MET A 8 8.03 -6.68 8.48
N ASP A 9 9.04 -6.54 7.62
CA ASP A 9 9.38 -7.54 6.61
C ASP A 9 10.42 -8.52 7.16
N LEU A 10 10.00 -9.76 7.38
CA LEU A 10 10.83 -10.84 7.89
C LEU A 10 11.83 -11.38 6.86
N ALA A 11 11.70 -11.00 5.57
CA ALA A 11 12.72 -11.28 4.57
C ALA A 11 13.94 -10.33 4.71
N LEU A 12 13.74 -9.17 5.34
CA LEU A 12 14.81 -8.30 5.78
C LEU A 12 15.23 -8.69 7.20
N ALA A 13 16.46 -8.41 7.59
CA ALA A 13 16.88 -8.59 8.98
C ALA A 13 16.09 -7.60 9.86
N PRO A 14 15.10 -8.04 10.67
CA PRO A 14 14.24 -7.11 11.37
C PRO A 14 15.03 -6.41 12.48
N SER A 15 14.75 -5.12 12.67
CA SER A 15 15.33 -4.28 13.72
C SER A 15 14.25 -3.74 14.64
N ASP A 16 14.66 -3.19 15.77
CA ASP A 16 13.77 -2.47 16.66
C ASP A 16 13.22 -1.22 15.95
N ILE A 17 11.99 -0.83 16.30
CA ILE A 17 11.30 0.32 15.73
C ILE A 17 11.04 1.32 16.86
N GLY A 18 11.73 2.46 16.82
CA GLY A 18 11.57 3.55 17.79
C GLY A 18 10.68 4.69 17.29
N GLY A 19 10.62 5.78 18.07
CA GLY A 19 9.83 6.97 17.73
C GLY A 19 8.33 6.81 18.00
N LEU A 20 7.97 5.90 18.91
CA LEU A 20 6.58 5.54 19.21
C LEU A 20 6.11 6.10 20.56
N SER A 21 6.70 7.21 21.00
CA SER A 21 6.27 7.91 22.22
C SER A 21 4.80 8.32 22.10
N GLY A 22 3.97 7.94 23.07
CA GLY A 22 2.53 8.21 23.08
C GLY A 22 1.63 7.04 22.65
N TYR A 23 2.22 5.89 22.29
CA TYR A 23 1.51 4.65 22.01
C TYR A 23 1.75 3.61 23.10
N ASP A 24 0.69 2.90 23.50
CA ASP A 24 0.77 1.85 24.51
C ASP A 24 1.14 0.50 23.90
N SER A 25 0.74 0.27 22.66
CA SER A 25 0.97 -0.99 21.95
C SER A 25 1.09 -0.79 20.46
N ALA A 26 1.66 -1.78 19.79
CA ALA A 26 1.71 -1.85 18.34
C ALA A 26 0.99 -3.09 17.83
N ARG A 27 0.25 -2.90 16.75
CA ARG A 27 -0.22 -3.97 15.89
C ARG A 27 0.75 -4.07 14.71
N VAL A 28 1.56 -5.12 14.69
CA VAL A 28 2.63 -5.31 13.72
C VAL A 28 2.16 -6.30 12.65
N LEU A 29 2.01 -5.80 11.43
CA LEU A 29 1.80 -6.62 10.25
C LEU A 29 3.13 -7.27 9.85
N LEU A 30 3.21 -8.59 9.99
CA LEU A 30 4.38 -9.37 9.63
C LEU A 30 4.25 -9.84 8.19
N ARG A 31 5.28 -9.56 7.39
CA ARG A 31 5.37 -9.98 6.00
C ARG A 31 6.62 -10.83 5.77
N TYR A 32 6.63 -11.57 4.67
CA TYR A 32 7.85 -12.14 4.10
C TYR A 32 7.92 -11.71 2.63
N GLY A 33 8.78 -10.73 2.35
CA GLY A 33 8.76 -10.02 1.09
C GLY A 33 7.38 -9.39 0.86
N ARG A 34 6.74 -9.75 -0.27
CA ARG A 34 5.45 -9.16 -0.68
C ARG A 34 4.21 -9.80 -0.03
N ARG A 35 4.38 -10.85 0.77
CA ARG A 35 3.25 -11.64 1.28
C ARG A 35 3.07 -11.42 2.78
N VAL A 36 1.84 -11.17 3.19
CA VAL A 36 1.47 -11.15 4.61
C VAL A 36 1.58 -12.55 5.18
N VAL A 37 2.22 -12.64 6.35
CA VAL A 37 2.41 -13.85 7.15
C VAL A 37 1.43 -13.87 8.29
N SER A 38 1.35 -12.80 9.07
CA SER A 38 0.43 -12.66 10.21
C SER A 38 0.35 -11.22 10.67
N GLU A 39 -0.47 -10.99 11.68
CA GLU A 39 -0.51 -9.77 12.46
C GLU A 39 -0.31 -10.15 13.93
N VAL A 40 0.51 -9.40 14.66
CA VAL A 40 0.73 -9.61 16.10
C VAL A 40 0.56 -8.30 16.87
N SER A 41 0.01 -8.39 18.07
CA SER A 41 -0.02 -7.26 19.01
C SER A 41 1.14 -7.39 19.98
N VAL A 42 1.94 -6.34 20.12
CA VAL A 42 3.09 -6.28 21.03
C VAL A 42 3.06 -4.99 21.84
N PRO A 43 3.55 -4.99 23.09
CA PRO A 43 3.67 -3.76 23.87
C PRO A 43 4.71 -2.82 23.24
N ILE A 44 4.56 -1.53 23.51
CA ILE A 44 5.59 -0.52 23.24
C ILE A 44 6.24 -0.17 24.56
N GLU A 45 7.53 -0.43 24.69
CA GLU A 45 8.32 -0.18 25.90
C GLU A 45 9.32 0.94 25.60
N ASP A 46 9.32 2.00 26.41
CA ASP A 46 10.16 3.19 26.22
C ASP A 46 10.09 3.80 24.81
N GLY A 47 8.90 3.72 24.18
CA GLY A 47 8.66 4.23 22.83
C GLY A 47 9.26 3.36 21.71
N VAL A 48 9.55 2.08 22.01
CA VAL A 48 10.18 1.12 21.10
C VAL A 48 9.37 -0.18 21.02
N VAL A 49 9.20 -0.69 19.80
CA VAL A 49 8.84 -2.09 19.55
C VAL A 49 10.12 -2.88 19.31
N THR A 50 10.39 -3.86 20.16
CA THR A 50 11.60 -4.68 20.03
C THR A 50 11.38 -5.86 19.08
N ARG A 51 12.43 -6.21 18.32
CA ARG A 51 12.47 -7.44 17.53
C ARG A 51 12.17 -8.67 18.40
N ALA A 52 12.67 -8.67 19.64
CA ALA A 52 12.48 -9.78 20.57
C ALA A 52 10.99 -10.00 20.88
N ALA A 53 10.23 -8.94 21.17
CA ALA A 53 8.79 -9.01 21.42
C ALA A 53 8.02 -9.55 20.21
N VAL A 54 8.34 -9.04 19.01
CA VAL A 54 7.72 -9.52 17.76
C VAL A 54 8.06 -11.00 17.50
N THR A 55 9.30 -11.41 17.73
CA THR A 55 9.75 -12.79 17.55
C THR A 55 9.05 -13.74 18.52
N ALA A 56 8.90 -13.34 19.78
CA ALA A 56 8.17 -14.11 20.78
C ALA A 56 6.70 -14.30 20.37
N ALA A 57 6.00 -13.23 19.99
CA ALA A 57 4.62 -13.28 19.54
C ALA A 57 4.44 -14.16 18.29
N LEU A 58 5.36 -14.09 17.32
CA LEU A 58 5.35 -14.96 16.14
C LEU A 58 5.57 -16.43 16.50
N ASN A 59 6.42 -16.73 17.49
CA ASN A 59 6.71 -18.11 17.89
C ASN A 59 5.50 -18.79 18.55
N GLU A 60 4.71 -18.02 19.29
CA GLU A 60 3.46 -18.47 19.91
C GLU A 60 2.38 -18.77 18.87
N ASP A 61 2.34 -18.04 17.74
CA ASP A 61 1.42 -18.30 16.64
C ASP A 61 1.91 -19.42 15.71
N ARG A 62 1.52 -20.67 16.02
CA ARG A 62 1.82 -21.85 15.18
C ARG A 62 1.33 -21.68 13.74
N ALA A 63 0.17 -21.04 13.52
CA ALA A 63 -0.38 -20.87 12.18
C ALA A 63 0.41 -19.85 11.38
N ALA A 64 0.87 -18.76 12.01
CA ALA A 64 1.79 -17.80 11.39
C ALA A 64 3.10 -18.45 10.99
N ARG A 65 3.69 -19.30 11.83
CA ARG A 65 4.92 -20.02 11.47
C ARG A 65 4.73 -20.98 10.30
N ALA A 66 3.59 -21.66 10.23
CA ALA A 66 3.25 -22.50 9.09
C ALA A 66 3.13 -21.66 7.80
N ARG A 67 2.41 -20.53 7.86
CA ARG A 67 2.31 -19.57 6.74
C ARG A 67 3.67 -19.03 6.33
N LEU A 68 4.52 -18.63 7.28
CA LEU A 68 5.88 -18.15 7.00
C LEU A 68 6.70 -19.21 6.26
N SER A 69 6.69 -20.45 6.76
CA SER A 69 7.40 -21.58 6.14
C SER A 69 6.92 -21.80 4.71
N GLN A 70 5.60 -21.77 4.49
CA GLN A 70 5.00 -21.87 3.17
C GLN A 70 5.46 -20.71 2.27
N ARG A 71 5.46 -19.45 2.76
CA ARG A 71 5.89 -18.29 1.97
C ARG A 71 7.36 -18.33 1.57
N ILE A 72 8.23 -18.83 2.46
CA ILE A 72 9.66 -19.03 2.16
C ILE A 72 9.80 -20.03 1.00
N VAL A 73 9.09 -21.16 1.06
CA VAL A 73 9.11 -22.17 -0.01
C VAL A 73 8.56 -21.60 -1.31
N GLU A 74 7.42 -20.91 -1.26
CA GLU A 74 6.80 -20.31 -2.45
C GLU A 74 7.73 -19.29 -3.13
N GLU A 75 8.28 -18.34 -2.37
CA GLU A 75 9.09 -17.24 -2.92
C GLU A 75 10.44 -17.71 -3.46
N HIS A 76 11.08 -18.72 -2.85
CA HIS A 76 12.43 -19.15 -3.24
C HIS A 76 12.48 -20.38 -4.14
N LEU A 77 11.48 -21.26 -4.10
CA LEU A 77 11.54 -22.57 -4.77
C LEU A 77 10.50 -22.77 -5.87
N ILE A 78 9.35 -22.08 -5.78
CA ILE A 78 8.21 -22.34 -6.68
C ILE A 78 7.99 -21.17 -7.65
N ARG A 79 8.25 -19.93 -7.22
CA ARG A 79 7.77 -18.76 -7.94
C ARG A 79 8.48 -18.58 -9.29
N PRO A 80 7.75 -18.63 -10.42
CA PRO A 80 8.32 -18.22 -11.70
C PRO A 80 8.58 -16.71 -11.67
N VAL A 81 9.76 -16.31 -12.15
CA VAL A 81 10.03 -14.90 -12.46
C VAL A 81 9.17 -14.53 -13.66
N PRO A 82 8.23 -13.57 -13.56
CA PRO A 82 7.48 -13.12 -14.73
C PRO A 82 8.44 -12.59 -15.79
N ALA A 83 8.23 -12.98 -17.05
CA ALA A 83 9.06 -12.53 -18.16
C ALA A 83 8.97 -11.01 -18.39
N SER A 84 7.84 -10.39 -18.01
CA SER A 84 7.62 -8.94 -17.95
C SER A 84 6.43 -8.63 -17.03
N SER A 85 6.47 -7.49 -16.33
CA SER A 85 5.30 -6.95 -15.63
C SER A 85 4.47 -6.12 -16.61
N PRO A 86 3.12 -6.20 -16.58
CA PRO A 86 2.27 -5.34 -17.41
C PRO A 86 2.40 -3.87 -16.98
N SER A 87 2.16 -2.95 -17.90
CA SER A 87 2.09 -1.52 -17.56
C SER A 87 0.87 -1.22 -16.69
N TRP A 88 0.91 -0.11 -15.95
CA TRP A 88 -0.11 0.19 -14.96
C TRP A 88 -0.48 1.67 -14.90
N SER A 89 -1.71 1.94 -14.47
CA SER A 89 -2.19 3.28 -14.13
C SER A 89 -2.83 3.24 -12.74
N VAL A 90 -2.25 3.95 -11.78
CA VAL A 90 -2.90 4.19 -10.47
C VAL A 90 -3.84 5.37 -10.60
N VAL A 91 -5.11 5.19 -10.27
CA VAL A 91 -6.14 6.23 -10.29
C VAL A 91 -6.50 6.60 -8.85
N VAL A 92 -6.25 7.85 -8.50
CA VAL A 92 -6.65 8.45 -7.21
C VAL A 92 -7.74 9.47 -7.47
N CYS A 93 -8.95 9.21 -6.95
CA CYS A 93 -10.05 10.16 -7.04
C CYS A 93 -10.11 10.99 -5.76
N THR A 94 -10.24 12.30 -5.89
CA THR A 94 -10.29 13.20 -4.74
C THR A 94 -11.29 14.33 -4.97
N ARG A 95 -11.66 15.02 -3.89
CA ARG A 95 -12.46 16.24 -3.91
C ARG A 95 -12.21 17.01 -2.62
N ASP A 96 -11.67 18.22 -2.74
CA ASP A 96 -11.48 19.16 -1.63
C ASP A 96 -10.74 18.56 -0.41
N ARG A 97 -9.81 17.61 -0.65
CA ARG A 97 -8.99 16.95 0.37
C ARG A 97 -7.48 17.03 0.04
N PRO A 98 -6.92 18.24 -0.19
CA PRO A 98 -5.57 18.41 -0.73
C PRO A 98 -4.46 17.79 0.13
N GLU A 99 -4.57 17.84 1.45
CA GLU A 99 -3.53 17.28 2.34
C GLU A 99 -3.56 15.76 2.43
N LEU A 100 -4.73 15.14 2.30
CA LEU A 100 -4.83 13.68 2.22
C LEU A 100 -4.24 13.22 0.88
N LEU A 101 -4.66 13.86 -0.21
CA LEU A 101 -4.09 13.61 -1.54
C LEU A 101 -2.56 13.71 -1.51
N ARG A 102 -2.02 14.77 -0.91
CA ARG A 102 -0.56 14.97 -0.81
C ARG A 102 0.12 13.76 -0.20
N ARG A 103 -0.37 13.26 0.95
CA ARG A 103 0.18 12.08 1.62
C ARG A 103 0.04 10.80 0.78
N CYS A 104 -1.09 10.62 0.13
CA CYS A 104 -1.34 9.47 -0.76
C CYS A 104 -0.36 9.49 -1.95
N VAL A 105 -0.24 10.61 -2.66
CA VAL A 105 0.68 10.76 -3.79
C VAL A 105 2.13 10.58 -3.37
N GLU A 106 2.55 11.14 -2.22
CA GLU A 106 3.90 10.93 -1.66
C GLU A 106 4.23 9.46 -1.40
N SER A 107 3.24 8.63 -1.05
CA SER A 107 3.43 7.19 -0.91
C SER A 107 3.54 6.45 -2.23
N LEU A 108 2.89 6.97 -3.29
CA LEU A 108 2.81 6.34 -4.61
C LEU A 108 4.00 6.69 -5.51
N ILE A 109 4.62 7.86 -5.35
CA ILE A 109 5.76 8.27 -6.21
C ILE A 109 6.94 7.30 -6.14
N GLY A 110 7.12 6.60 -5.01
CA GLY A 110 8.16 5.58 -4.85
C GLY A 110 7.89 4.29 -5.65
N GLU A 111 6.64 4.06 -6.07
CA GLU A 111 6.25 2.91 -6.89
C GLU A 111 6.58 3.12 -8.37
N ASN A 112 6.76 4.38 -8.82
CA ASN A 112 6.97 4.68 -10.22
C ASN A 112 8.43 4.43 -10.64
N ASP A 113 8.70 3.24 -11.15
CA ASP A 113 9.96 2.85 -11.77
C ASP A 113 10.04 3.19 -13.28
N GLY A 114 9.08 3.98 -13.78
CA GLY A 114 8.94 4.33 -15.20
C GLY A 114 8.04 3.38 -16.01
N SER A 115 7.52 2.31 -15.40
CA SER A 115 6.63 1.35 -16.06
C SER A 115 5.13 1.69 -16.01
N GLY A 116 4.77 2.81 -15.38
CA GLY A 116 3.37 3.22 -15.27
C GLY A 116 3.15 4.71 -14.98
N GLU A 117 1.92 5.04 -14.66
CA GLU A 117 1.50 6.42 -14.40
C GLU A 117 0.56 6.54 -13.18
N ILE A 118 0.51 7.73 -12.60
CA ILE A 118 -0.43 8.07 -11.55
C ILE A 118 -1.36 9.15 -12.09
N ILE A 119 -2.67 8.92 -12.03
CA ILE A 119 -3.72 9.83 -12.47
C ILE A 119 -4.48 10.32 -11.25
N VAL A 120 -4.47 11.63 -11.03
CA VAL A 120 -5.28 12.28 -10.00
C VAL A 120 -6.53 12.85 -10.66
N VAL A 121 -7.69 12.31 -10.31
CA VAL A 121 -8.98 12.79 -10.78
C VAL A 121 -9.62 13.65 -9.69
N ASP A 122 -9.63 14.96 -9.89
CA ASP A 122 -10.21 15.95 -9.01
C ASP A 122 -11.68 16.19 -9.37
N ASN A 123 -12.57 15.68 -8.53
CA ASN A 123 -13.98 15.54 -8.84
C ASN A 123 -14.82 16.69 -8.26
N ALA A 124 -15.31 17.56 -9.12
CA ALA A 124 -16.11 18.74 -8.79
C ALA A 124 -15.51 19.56 -7.62
N PRO A 125 -14.22 19.94 -7.70
CA PRO A 125 -13.56 20.69 -6.63
C PRO A 125 -14.16 22.08 -6.51
N THR A 126 -14.26 22.55 -5.27
CA THR A 126 -14.74 23.90 -4.94
C THR A 126 -13.63 24.94 -4.96
N THR A 127 -12.37 24.50 -4.96
CA THR A 127 -11.17 25.35 -5.01
C THR A 127 -10.14 24.78 -5.99
N ASP A 128 -9.02 25.49 -6.18
CA ASP A 128 -7.85 25.06 -6.95
C ASP A 128 -6.75 24.42 -6.08
N ALA A 129 -7.04 24.14 -4.80
CA ALA A 129 -6.05 23.61 -3.86
C ALA A 129 -5.50 22.24 -4.29
N THR A 130 -6.36 21.35 -4.79
CA THR A 130 -5.95 20.02 -5.29
C THR A 130 -5.01 20.15 -6.49
N ALA A 131 -5.33 21.02 -7.46
CA ALA A 131 -4.49 21.25 -8.63
C ALA A 131 -3.08 21.71 -8.24
N ARG A 132 -2.98 22.68 -7.31
CA ARG A 132 -1.70 23.16 -6.78
C ARG A 132 -0.88 22.10 -6.03
N ILE A 133 -1.52 21.07 -5.48
CA ILE A 133 -0.82 19.93 -4.89
C ILE A 133 -0.32 19.01 -6.01
N ALA A 134 -1.19 18.65 -6.95
CA ALA A 134 -0.85 17.75 -8.04
C ALA A 134 0.31 18.25 -8.91
N GLU A 135 0.40 19.56 -9.18
CA GLU A 135 1.48 20.20 -9.94
C GLU A 135 2.89 19.98 -9.35
N ARG A 136 2.99 19.60 -8.06
CA ARG A 136 4.27 19.38 -7.38
C ARG A 136 4.84 17.97 -7.59
N TYR A 137 4.06 17.08 -8.18
CA TYR A 137 4.40 15.66 -8.32
C TYR A 137 4.32 15.24 -9.80
N PRO A 138 5.02 14.17 -10.19
CA PRO A 138 4.94 13.62 -11.55
C PRO A 138 3.65 12.81 -11.73
N VAL A 139 2.50 13.46 -11.61
CA VAL A 139 1.17 12.87 -11.76
C VAL A 139 0.41 13.54 -12.90
N ARG A 140 -0.51 12.82 -13.51
CA ARG A 140 -1.45 13.36 -14.48
C ARG A 140 -2.69 13.88 -13.75
N TYR A 141 -2.80 15.19 -13.61
CA TYR A 141 -3.99 15.83 -13.05
C TYR A 141 -5.13 15.93 -14.08
N VAL A 142 -6.34 15.58 -13.67
CA VAL A 142 -7.55 15.67 -14.49
C VAL A 142 -8.70 16.18 -13.63
N ARG A 143 -9.45 17.15 -14.14
CA ARG A 143 -10.65 17.68 -13.49
C ARG A 143 -11.92 17.06 -14.11
N GLU A 144 -12.83 16.56 -13.28
CA GLU A 144 -14.20 16.17 -13.68
C GLU A 144 -15.19 17.09 -13.00
N ASP A 145 -15.85 17.98 -13.75
CA ASP A 145 -16.74 19.00 -13.18
C ASP A 145 -18.04 18.43 -12.60
N ARG A 146 -18.47 17.23 -13.01
CA ARG A 146 -19.72 16.63 -12.51
C ARG A 146 -19.44 15.79 -11.26
N PRO A 147 -20.13 16.04 -10.14
CA PRO A 147 -19.89 15.30 -8.91
C PRO A 147 -20.25 13.81 -9.06
N GLY A 148 -19.45 12.96 -8.43
CA GLY A 148 -19.69 11.52 -8.29
C GLY A 148 -18.42 10.68 -8.41
N LEU A 149 -18.10 9.91 -7.36
CA LEU A 149 -16.91 9.04 -7.33
C LEU A 149 -16.86 8.05 -8.50
N ASN A 150 -17.99 7.45 -8.88
CA ASN A 150 -18.04 6.54 -10.02
C ASN A 150 -17.74 7.24 -11.34
N ARG A 151 -18.09 8.53 -11.49
CA ARG A 151 -17.72 9.33 -12.66
C ARG A 151 -16.22 9.58 -12.68
N ALA A 152 -15.66 9.96 -11.54
CA ALA A 152 -14.22 10.16 -11.41
C ALA A 152 -13.42 8.90 -11.72
N ARG A 153 -13.82 7.74 -11.16
CA ARG A 153 -13.21 6.43 -11.44
C ARG A 153 -13.33 6.05 -12.92
N ALA A 154 -14.51 6.24 -13.52
CA ALA A 154 -14.71 5.97 -14.95
C ALA A 154 -13.83 6.85 -15.84
N LEU A 155 -13.71 8.15 -15.53
CA LEU A 155 -12.81 9.06 -16.25
C LEU A 155 -11.34 8.64 -16.10
N GLY A 156 -10.93 8.29 -14.88
CA GLY A 156 -9.58 7.78 -14.63
C GLY A 156 -9.26 6.54 -15.45
N ALA A 157 -10.18 5.56 -15.50
CA ALA A 157 -10.02 4.37 -16.33
C ALA A 157 -9.98 4.66 -17.83
N GLN A 158 -10.77 5.63 -18.31
CA GLN A 158 -10.79 6.01 -19.73
C GLN A 158 -9.48 6.68 -20.16
N LEU A 159 -8.80 7.35 -19.24
CA LEU A 159 -7.55 8.07 -19.51
C LEU A 159 -6.29 7.24 -19.25
N ALA A 160 -6.44 6.11 -18.54
CA ALA A 160 -5.37 5.19 -18.23
C ALA A 160 -4.73 4.61 -19.50
N LEU A 161 -3.40 4.64 -19.55
CA LEU A 161 -2.56 4.04 -20.59
C LEU A 161 -2.04 2.66 -20.19
N GLY A 162 -2.10 2.32 -18.90
CA GLY A 162 -1.66 1.05 -18.36
C GLY A 162 -2.61 -0.09 -18.71
N GLU A 163 -2.05 -1.28 -18.92
CA GLU A 163 -2.83 -2.51 -19.10
C GLU A 163 -3.65 -2.86 -17.85
N ILE A 164 -3.14 -2.51 -16.66
CA ILE A 164 -3.80 -2.70 -15.37
C ILE A 164 -4.16 -1.35 -14.76
N VAL A 165 -5.44 -1.14 -14.46
CA VAL A 165 -5.93 0.02 -13.69
C VAL A 165 -6.00 -0.36 -12.22
N ILE A 166 -5.31 0.40 -11.38
CA ILE A 166 -5.27 0.21 -9.94
C ILE A 166 -5.95 1.41 -9.28
N TYR A 167 -6.91 1.16 -8.38
CA TYR A 167 -7.56 2.23 -7.63
C TYR A 167 -7.04 2.27 -6.20
N THR A 168 -6.85 3.48 -5.69
CA THR A 168 -6.71 3.72 -4.25
C THR A 168 -7.40 5.02 -3.86
N ASP A 169 -7.80 5.12 -2.60
CA ASP A 169 -8.45 6.32 -2.09
C ASP A 169 -7.39 7.39 -1.71
N ASP A 170 -7.79 8.65 -1.72
CA ASP A 170 -6.91 9.80 -1.45
C ASP A 170 -6.48 9.92 0.01
N ASP A 171 -7.04 9.11 0.91
CA ASP A 171 -6.71 9.03 2.33
C ASP A 171 -5.89 7.78 2.69
N THR A 172 -5.34 7.11 1.69
CA THR A 172 -4.51 5.91 1.84
C THR A 172 -3.01 6.23 1.79
N VAL A 173 -2.20 5.34 2.35
CA VAL A 173 -0.74 5.31 2.20
C VAL A 173 -0.40 3.95 1.62
N ALA A 174 0.15 3.91 0.41
CA ALA A 174 0.57 2.68 -0.23
C ALA A 174 1.85 2.14 0.43
N ASP A 175 1.91 0.83 0.62
CA ASP A 175 3.12 0.17 1.10
C ASP A 175 4.18 0.13 -0.02
N PRO A 176 5.48 0.17 0.33
CA PRO A 176 6.54 -0.04 -0.65
C PRO A 176 6.40 -1.38 -1.40
N GLY A 177 6.41 -1.33 -2.72
CA GLY A 177 6.21 -2.45 -3.63
C GLY A 177 4.75 -2.87 -3.81
N TRP A 178 3.78 -2.04 -3.39
CA TRP A 178 2.35 -2.31 -3.51
C TRP A 178 1.91 -2.55 -4.96
N VAL A 179 2.33 -1.71 -5.91
CA VAL A 179 1.99 -1.88 -7.33
C VAL A 179 2.56 -3.20 -7.83
N LYS A 180 3.85 -3.46 -7.56
CA LYS A 180 4.53 -4.70 -7.96
C LYS A 180 3.88 -5.95 -7.36
N ALA A 181 3.34 -5.86 -6.14
CA ALA A 181 2.61 -6.96 -5.52
C ALA A 181 1.32 -7.26 -6.28
N LEU A 182 0.52 -6.24 -6.60
CA LEU A 182 -0.72 -6.38 -7.37
C LEU A 182 -0.46 -6.94 -8.77
N LEU A 183 0.48 -6.36 -9.51
CA LEU A 183 0.83 -6.81 -10.86
C LEU A 183 1.25 -8.28 -10.92
N SER A 184 1.87 -8.77 -9.84
CA SER A 184 2.35 -10.15 -9.79
C SER A 184 1.23 -11.21 -9.75
N GLU A 185 0.01 -10.83 -9.39
CA GLU A 185 -1.15 -11.73 -9.43
C GLU A 185 -1.67 -11.91 -10.87
N PHE A 186 -1.36 -10.97 -11.78
CA PHE A 186 -1.76 -11.04 -13.18
C PHE A 186 -0.78 -11.85 -14.05
N ALA A 187 0.35 -12.31 -13.50
CA ALA A 187 1.41 -12.97 -14.26
C ALA A 187 1.11 -14.43 -14.68
N GLY A 188 0.15 -15.12 -14.06
CA GLY A 188 -0.01 -16.58 -14.22
C GLY A 188 -1.43 -17.11 -14.38
N ALA A 189 -2.47 -16.30 -14.14
CA ALA A 189 -3.87 -16.72 -14.20
C ALA A 189 -4.73 -15.67 -14.91
N ARG A 190 -5.90 -16.07 -15.43
CA ARG A 190 -6.93 -15.14 -15.93
C ARG A 190 -7.61 -14.45 -14.75
N VAL A 191 -6.86 -13.61 -14.04
CA VAL A 191 -7.37 -12.78 -12.94
C VAL A 191 -8.10 -11.58 -13.53
N GLY A 192 -9.38 -11.44 -13.22
CA GLY A 192 -10.18 -10.27 -13.63
C GLY A 192 -10.01 -9.07 -12.69
N ALA A 193 -9.76 -9.33 -11.40
CA ALA A 193 -9.50 -8.32 -10.38
C ALA A 193 -8.82 -8.95 -9.15
N CYS A 194 -8.03 -8.16 -8.42
CA CYS A 194 -7.49 -8.52 -7.11
C CYS A 194 -7.54 -7.31 -6.17
N THR A 195 -7.51 -7.54 -4.86
CA THR A 195 -7.47 -6.48 -3.84
C THR A 195 -6.32 -6.72 -2.88
N GLY A 196 -5.85 -5.64 -2.24
CA GLY A 196 -4.90 -5.70 -1.14
C GLY A 196 -5.57 -5.80 0.23
N LEU A 197 -4.76 -5.98 1.27
CA LEU A 197 -5.17 -5.79 2.66
C LEU A 197 -5.20 -4.29 2.97
N THR A 198 -6.32 -3.79 3.49
CA THR A 198 -6.44 -2.40 3.97
C THR A 198 -6.44 -2.40 5.48
N MET A 199 -5.47 -1.71 6.07
CA MET A 199 -5.32 -1.58 7.53
C MET A 199 -5.53 -0.13 7.96
N PRO A 200 -6.12 0.12 9.14
CA PRO A 200 -6.13 1.46 9.71
C PRO A 200 -4.68 1.93 9.95
N PHE A 201 -4.42 3.22 9.73
CA PHE A 201 -3.09 3.79 9.98
C PHE A 201 -2.76 3.87 11.48
N GLU A 202 -3.79 3.96 12.32
CA GLU A 202 -3.74 4.10 13.77
C GLU A 202 -5.10 3.71 14.38
N LEU A 203 -5.12 3.21 15.62
CA LEU A 203 -6.30 2.72 16.35
C LEU A 203 -6.44 3.38 17.74
#